data_AF-A0A2N3K4N8-F1
#
_entry.id   AF-A0A2N3K4N8-F1
#
_cell.length_a   1.000
_cell.length_b   1.000
_cell.length_c   1.000
_cell.angle_alpha   90.00
_cell.angle_beta   90.00
_cell.angle_gamma   90.00
#
_symmetry.space_group_name_H-M   'P 1'
#
loop_
_entity.id
_entity.type
_entity.pdbx_description
1 polymer ?
#
loop_
_entity_poly.entity_id
_entity_poly.type
_entity_poly.pdbx_seq_one_letter_code
_entity_poly.pdbx_strand_id
1 'polypeptide(L)'
;MDEDQGEPEIGRIREAAEAADWSAVRDQLTERPESEDRTWLINAVAKTANVENWIPQAVEAEPGSALPLLVAGARHVNWAWEARTGARAEHVSREQFQVFHNRLRTAEKWLYAAAEREPEWVSPWYFLQMSGRGLQVGQTVARRRFEAAVRRHPHHLGAHQQQLQQLCDKWGGSHEEMHAFATQAVREAPAGSMLGQLVALAHIEQWLALDSGADAEYLGQPGITASLTEAAERSIWHEDFAYGQGWLQVYNTFAMAFSLTGDRDLAKLCFDGTNGIVTAFPWNYLDAADPAAAYRENRSAAGR
;
A
#
# COMPACT_ATOMS: atom_id res chain seq x y z
N MET A 1 11.66 -4.27 -13.65
CA MET A 1 10.81 -3.81 -12.55
C MET A 1 11.73 -3.69 -11.36
N ASP A 2 11.85 -2.50 -10.80
CA ASP A 2 12.69 -2.32 -9.61
C ASP A 2 11.84 -2.74 -8.41
N GLU A 3 11.92 -4.01 -8.03
CA GLU A 3 11.19 -4.53 -6.87
C GLU A 3 11.63 -3.87 -5.55
N ASP A 4 12.81 -3.25 -5.57
CA ASP A 4 13.45 -2.61 -4.44
C ASP A 4 13.38 -1.08 -4.52
N GLN A 5 12.69 -0.52 -5.53
CA GLN A 5 12.61 0.92 -5.80
C GLN A 5 13.98 1.62 -5.90
N GLY A 6 15.04 0.86 -6.16
CA GLY A 6 16.42 1.36 -6.18
C GLY A 6 17.03 1.53 -4.80
N GLU A 7 16.42 0.94 -3.77
CA GLU A 7 16.84 1.07 -2.37
C GLU A 7 17.67 -0.15 -1.90
N PRO A 8 18.98 0.03 -1.66
CA PRO A 8 19.85 -1.07 -1.23
C PRO A 8 19.43 -1.73 0.08
N GLU A 9 18.66 -1.03 0.92
CA GLU A 9 18.18 -1.55 2.20
C GLU A 9 17.12 -2.66 2.02
N ILE A 10 16.27 -2.60 0.99
CA ILE A 10 15.29 -3.67 0.71
C ILE A 10 16.03 -4.96 0.32
N GLY A 11 17.03 -4.87 -0.54
CA GLY A 11 17.85 -6.01 -0.94
C GLY A 11 18.55 -6.65 0.26
N ARG A 12 19.26 -5.85 1.07
CA ARG A 12 19.99 -6.34 2.26
C ARG A 12 19.09 -7.01 3.30
N ILE A 13 17.89 -6.47 3.55
CA ILE A 13 17.01 -7.04 4.57
C ILE A 13 16.32 -8.32 4.06
N ARG A 14 16.02 -8.41 2.75
CA ARG A 14 15.53 -9.65 2.13
C ARG A 14 16.56 -10.76 2.19
N GLU A 15 17.81 -10.48 1.84
CA GLU A 15 18.92 -11.44 1.95
C GLU A 15 19.05 -11.99 3.38
N ALA A 16 18.98 -11.12 4.39
CA ALA A 16 19.00 -11.54 5.79
C ALA A 16 17.79 -12.42 6.18
N ALA A 17 16.60 -12.07 5.69
CA ALA A 17 15.38 -12.84 5.94
C ALA A 17 15.40 -14.22 5.24
N GLU A 18 15.95 -14.30 4.03
CA GLU A 18 16.16 -15.56 3.28
C GLU A 18 17.16 -16.47 3.97
N ALA A 19 18.22 -15.88 4.54
CA ALA A 19 19.22 -16.59 5.34
C ALA A 19 18.73 -17.01 6.74
N ALA A 20 17.49 -16.66 7.11
CA ALA A 20 16.93 -16.84 8.46
C ALA A 20 17.80 -16.19 9.56
N ASP A 21 18.51 -15.11 9.24
CA ASP A 21 19.35 -14.37 10.18
C ASP A 21 18.52 -13.29 10.89
N TRP A 22 17.83 -13.71 11.96
CA TRP A 22 17.05 -12.78 12.78
C TRP A 22 17.91 -11.63 13.36
N SER A 23 19.18 -11.87 13.71
CA SER A 23 20.01 -10.81 14.26
C SER A 23 20.24 -9.71 13.23
N ALA A 24 20.60 -10.08 12.00
CA ALA A 24 20.79 -9.13 10.91
C ALA A 24 19.50 -8.39 10.55
N VAL A 25 18.35 -9.08 10.53
CA VAL A 25 17.03 -8.44 10.30
C VAL A 25 16.72 -7.44 11.41
N ARG A 26 16.89 -7.84 12.69
CA ARG A 26 16.61 -6.99 13.86
C ARG A 26 17.50 -5.74 13.85
N ASP A 27 18.79 -5.90 13.59
CA ASP A 27 19.75 -4.80 13.60
C ASP A 27 19.39 -3.78 12.51
N GLN A 28 19.09 -4.23 11.28
CA GLN A 28 18.62 -3.36 10.19
C GLN A 28 17.29 -2.65 10.49
N LEU A 29 16.32 -3.34 11.11
CA LEU A 29 15.05 -2.74 11.53
C LEU A 29 15.19 -1.76 12.71
N THR A 30 16.31 -1.82 13.43
CA THR A 30 16.61 -0.91 14.54
C THR A 30 17.37 0.32 14.06
N GLU A 31 18.17 0.20 13.00
CA GLU A 31 18.84 1.33 12.33
C GLU A 31 17.85 2.38 11.82
N ARG A 32 16.67 1.94 11.35
CA ARG A 32 15.55 2.84 11.03
C ARG A 32 14.46 2.72 12.09
N PRO A 33 14.39 3.63 13.07
CA PRO A 33 13.36 3.58 14.09
C PRO A 33 11.96 3.82 13.49
N GLU A 34 10.94 3.45 14.25
CA GLU A 34 9.53 3.63 13.86
C GLU A 34 9.17 5.07 13.48
N SER A 35 9.83 6.06 14.10
CA SER A 35 9.65 7.50 13.80
C SER A 35 10.05 7.89 12.38
N GLU A 36 10.86 7.06 11.70
CA GLU A 36 11.29 7.25 10.32
C GLU A 36 10.50 6.36 9.34
N ASP A 37 9.41 5.74 9.81
CA ASP A 37 8.60 4.76 9.08
C ASP A 37 9.42 3.61 8.47
N ARG A 38 9.60 2.54 9.25
CA ARG A 38 10.21 1.27 8.81
C ARG A 38 9.21 0.26 8.27
N THR A 39 7.96 0.65 8.03
CA THR A 39 6.88 -0.29 7.64
C THR A 39 7.20 -1.02 6.33
N TRP A 40 7.87 -0.36 5.40
CA TRP A 40 8.28 -0.92 4.11
C TRP A 40 9.39 -1.99 4.26
N LEU A 41 10.36 -1.81 5.18
CA LEU A 41 11.35 -2.84 5.52
C LEU A 41 10.69 -4.06 6.12
N ILE A 42 9.77 -3.86 7.07
CA ILE A 42 9.00 -4.96 7.67
C ILE A 42 8.18 -5.68 6.59
N ASN A 43 7.60 -4.94 5.64
CA ASN A 43 6.86 -5.53 4.54
C ASN A 43 7.77 -6.32 3.59
N ALA A 44 9.01 -5.89 3.37
CA ALA A 44 10.00 -6.64 2.59
C ALA A 44 10.34 -7.99 3.24
N VAL A 45 10.59 -7.99 4.56
CA VAL A 45 10.77 -9.22 5.34
C VAL A 45 9.51 -10.07 5.29
N ALA A 46 8.34 -9.49 5.50
CA ALA A 46 7.08 -10.23 5.53
C ALA A 46 6.70 -10.88 4.18
N LYS A 47 7.17 -10.34 3.06
CA LYS A 47 7.00 -10.91 1.72
C LYS A 47 8.06 -11.96 1.36
N THR A 48 9.12 -12.07 2.16
CA THR A 48 10.16 -13.08 1.95
C THR A 48 9.60 -14.45 2.30
N ALA A 49 9.80 -15.43 1.42
CA ALA A 49 9.32 -16.79 1.62
C ALA A 49 9.96 -17.44 2.85
N ASN A 50 9.25 -18.39 3.47
CA ASN A 50 9.73 -19.19 4.60
C ASN A 50 10.02 -18.44 5.91
N VAL A 51 9.77 -17.13 6.00
CA VAL A 51 9.92 -16.37 7.26
C VAL A 51 9.05 -16.93 8.38
N GLU A 52 7.88 -17.49 8.05
CA GLU A 52 6.97 -18.16 8.98
C GLU A 52 7.60 -19.36 9.71
N ASN A 53 8.68 -19.93 9.17
CA ASN A 53 9.33 -21.12 9.73
C ASN A 53 10.34 -20.79 10.83
N TRP A 54 10.87 -19.55 10.85
CA TRP A 54 11.93 -19.14 11.79
C TRP A 54 11.54 -17.97 12.69
N ILE A 55 10.57 -17.13 12.30
CA ILE A 55 10.15 -15.99 13.13
C ILE A 55 9.54 -16.40 14.49
N PRO A 56 8.84 -17.54 14.67
CA PRO A 56 8.38 -17.96 16.01
C PRO A 56 9.52 -18.17 17.01
N GLN A 57 10.67 -18.70 16.56
CA GLN A 57 11.83 -18.94 17.40
C GLN A 57 12.46 -17.62 17.87
N ALA A 58 12.43 -16.58 17.03
CA ALA A 58 12.84 -15.23 17.43
C ALA A 58 11.89 -14.63 18.49
N VAL A 59 10.58 -14.85 18.35
CA VAL A 59 9.59 -14.44 19.36
C VAL A 59 9.84 -15.16 20.70
N GLU A 60 10.15 -16.46 20.67
CA GLU A 60 10.45 -17.25 21.87
C GLU A 60 11.78 -16.84 22.53
N ALA A 61 12.80 -16.52 21.73
CA ALA A 61 14.11 -16.09 22.23
C ALA A 61 14.08 -14.68 22.83
N GLU A 62 13.17 -13.82 22.38
CA GLU A 62 13.03 -12.42 22.84
C GLU A 62 11.62 -12.13 23.39
N PRO A 63 11.18 -12.78 24.49
CA PRO A 63 9.79 -12.74 24.94
C PRO A 63 9.32 -11.35 25.40
N GLY A 64 10.24 -10.41 25.67
CA GLY A 64 9.93 -9.02 26.01
C GLY A 64 9.93 -8.04 24.83
N SER A 65 10.45 -8.44 23.67
CA SER A 65 10.60 -7.57 22.49
C SER A 65 9.30 -7.49 21.69
N ALA A 66 8.94 -6.30 21.21
CA ALA A 66 7.78 -6.10 20.34
C ALA A 66 8.12 -6.32 18.85
N LEU A 67 9.38 -6.16 18.47
CA LEU A 67 9.83 -6.23 17.08
C LEU A 67 9.63 -7.62 16.43
N PRO A 68 9.99 -8.76 17.06
CA PRO A 68 9.72 -10.07 16.48
C PRO A 68 8.21 -10.38 16.41
N LEU A 69 7.40 -9.85 17.34
CA LEU A 69 5.94 -9.97 17.28
C LEU A 69 5.38 -9.23 16.07
N LEU A 70 5.85 -8.01 15.82
CA LEU A 70 5.46 -7.21 14.67
C LEU A 70 5.82 -7.90 13.35
N VAL A 71 7.05 -8.41 13.22
CA VAL A 71 7.48 -9.16 12.04
C VAL A 71 6.68 -10.45 11.87
N ALA A 72 6.42 -11.20 12.95
CA ALA A 72 5.58 -12.38 12.91
C ALA A 72 4.15 -12.05 12.44
N GLY A 73 3.56 -10.99 12.99
CA GLY A 73 2.25 -10.50 12.60
C GLY A 73 2.19 -10.11 11.13
N ALA A 74 3.14 -9.30 10.66
CA ALA A 74 3.26 -8.87 9.28
C ALA A 74 3.44 -10.05 8.31
N ARG A 75 4.29 -11.02 8.66
CA ARG A 75 4.47 -12.25 7.87
C ARG A 75 3.19 -13.07 7.82
N HIS A 76 2.50 -13.26 8.94
CA HIS A 76 1.23 -13.98 8.95
C HIS A 76 0.14 -13.29 8.11
N VAL A 77 0.13 -11.95 8.05
CA VAL A 77 -0.76 -11.23 7.12
C VAL A 77 -0.40 -11.57 5.67
N ASN A 78 0.85 -11.37 5.25
CA ASN A 78 1.29 -11.66 3.88
C ASN A 78 1.06 -13.13 3.51
N TRP A 79 1.44 -14.06 4.38
CA TRP A 79 1.25 -15.50 4.20
C TRP A 79 -0.23 -15.90 4.11
N ALA A 80 -1.15 -15.15 4.75
CA ALA A 80 -2.57 -15.35 4.54
C ALA A 80 -2.97 -14.98 3.10
N TRP A 81 -2.58 -13.79 2.64
CA TRP A 81 -2.91 -13.30 1.29
C TRP A 81 -2.31 -14.19 0.18
N GLU A 82 -1.12 -14.77 0.40
CA GLU A 82 -0.55 -15.81 -0.47
C GLU A 82 -1.48 -17.03 -0.61
N ALA A 83 -2.02 -17.55 0.50
CA ALA A 83 -2.91 -18.71 0.48
C ALA A 83 -4.27 -18.45 -0.17
N ARG A 84 -4.82 -17.23 -0.02
CA ARG A 84 -6.07 -16.85 -0.67
C ARG A 84 -5.91 -16.69 -2.18
N THR A 85 -4.68 -16.41 -2.63
CA THR A 85 -4.35 -15.89 -3.96
C THR A 85 -4.97 -14.51 -4.21
N GLY A 86 -4.49 -13.81 -5.25
CA GLY A 86 -5.05 -12.53 -5.69
C GLY A 86 -6.42 -12.63 -6.37
N ALA A 87 -6.98 -13.85 -6.52
CA ALA A 87 -8.23 -14.07 -7.21
C ALA A 87 -9.44 -13.43 -6.50
N ARG A 88 -10.50 -13.15 -7.27
CA ARG A 88 -11.80 -12.73 -6.73
C ARG A 88 -12.36 -13.79 -5.79
N ALA A 89 -13.15 -13.37 -4.80
CA ALA A 89 -13.66 -14.24 -3.75
C ALA A 89 -14.43 -15.47 -4.28
N GLU A 90 -15.14 -15.33 -5.40
CA GLU A 90 -15.88 -16.41 -6.08
C GLU A 90 -14.99 -17.51 -6.66
N HIS A 91 -13.68 -17.27 -6.80
CA HIS A 91 -12.70 -18.22 -7.33
C HIS A 91 -11.80 -18.84 -6.25
N VAL A 92 -12.09 -18.60 -4.97
CA VAL A 92 -11.30 -19.09 -3.83
C VAL A 92 -12.04 -20.23 -3.13
N SER A 93 -11.36 -21.36 -2.94
CA SER A 93 -11.94 -22.54 -2.29
C SER A 93 -12.25 -22.29 -0.81
N ARG A 94 -13.18 -23.08 -0.25
CA ARG A 94 -13.52 -23.00 1.18
C ARG A 94 -12.30 -23.30 2.07
N GLU A 95 -11.46 -24.25 1.68
CA GLU A 95 -10.24 -24.60 2.39
C GLU A 95 -9.24 -23.44 2.37
N GLN A 96 -9.08 -22.78 1.23
CA GLN A 96 -8.23 -21.59 1.09
C GLN A 96 -8.72 -20.46 2.02
N PHE A 97 -10.04 -20.21 2.08
CA PHE A 97 -10.61 -19.24 3.01
C PHE A 97 -10.38 -19.60 4.49
N GLN A 98 -10.48 -20.89 4.84
CA GLN A 98 -10.24 -21.34 6.20
C GLN A 98 -8.78 -21.11 6.62
N VAL A 99 -7.83 -21.43 5.76
CA VAL A 99 -6.40 -21.16 5.98
C VAL A 99 -6.13 -19.65 6.06
N PHE A 100 -6.71 -18.88 5.14
CA PHE A 100 -6.62 -17.42 5.11
C PHE A 100 -7.06 -16.79 6.43
N HIS A 101 -8.29 -17.07 6.88
CA HIS A 101 -8.81 -16.50 8.13
C HIS A 101 -8.04 -16.99 9.36
N ASN A 102 -7.59 -18.25 9.39
CA ASN A 102 -6.78 -18.73 10.51
C ASN A 102 -5.46 -17.97 10.63
N ARG A 103 -4.75 -17.79 9.51
CA ARG A 103 -3.49 -17.03 9.47
C ARG A 103 -3.71 -15.56 9.86
N LEU A 104 -4.78 -14.92 9.38
CA LEU A 104 -5.10 -13.54 9.78
C LEU A 104 -5.42 -13.42 11.27
N ARG A 105 -6.18 -14.35 11.87
CA ARG A 105 -6.42 -14.31 13.32
C ARG A 105 -5.14 -14.50 14.13
N THR A 106 -4.22 -15.34 13.67
CA THR A 106 -2.89 -15.47 14.27
C THR A 106 -2.09 -14.18 14.14
N ALA A 107 -2.11 -13.53 12.96
CA ALA A 107 -1.50 -12.22 12.76
C ALA A 107 -2.03 -11.20 13.77
N GLU A 108 -3.34 -11.09 13.95
CA GLU A 108 -3.92 -10.10 14.87
C GLU A 108 -3.46 -10.29 16.32
N LYS A 109 -3.27 -11.54 16.79
CA LYS A 109 -2.72 -11.79 18.14
C LYS A 109 -1.33 -11.18 18.29
N TRP A 110 -0.45 -11.39 17.31
CA TRP A 110 0.90 -10.85 17.33
C TRP A 110 0.92 -9.33 17.18
N LEU A 111 0.11 -8.79 16.26
CA LEU A 111 0.05 -7.35 16.01
C LEU A 111 -0.54 -6.57 17.20
N TYR A 112 -1.59 -7.09 17.84
CA TYR A 112 -2.12 -6.46 19.06
C TYR A 112 -1.14 -6.53 20.22
N ALA A 113 -0.43 -7.66 20.40
CA ALA A 113 0.61 -7.76 21.42
C ALA A 113 1.78 -6.80 21.16
N ALA A 114 2.17 -6.60 19.89
CA ALA A 114 3.17 -5.60 19.52
C ALA A 114 2.68 -4.17 19.83
N ALA A 115 1.42 -3.85 19.45
CA ALA A 115 0.82 -2.54 19.71
C ALA A 115 0.61 -2.23 21.20
N GLU A 116 0.40 -3.26 22.03
CA GLU A 116 0.29 -3.10 23.49
C GLU A 116 1.64 -2.81 24.13
N ARG A 117 2.71 -3.48 23.67
CA ARG A 117 4.07 -3.26 24.17
C ARG A 117 4.65 -1.93 23.72
N GLU A 118 4.38 -1.55 22.48
CA GLU A 118 4.90 -0.36 21.85
C GLU A 118 3.74 0.51 21.37
N PRO A 119 3.09 1.24 22.30
CA PRO A 119 1.88 1.99 22.00
C PRO A 119 2.11 3.14 21.05
N GLU A 120 3.34 3.58 20.77
CA GLU A 120 3.60 4.66 19.82
C GLU A 120 3.84 4.15 18.38
N TRP A 121 3.91 2.83 18.17
CA TRP A 121 4.20 2.29 16.83
C TRP A 121 3.01 2.32 15.88
N VAL A 122 3.24 2.78 14.64
CA VAL A 122 2.23 2.88 13.58
C VAL A 122 2.11 1.57 12.80
N SER A 123 3.21 0.85 12.62
CA SER A 123 3.31 -0.36 11.81
C SER A 123 2.38 -1.50 12.26
N PRO A 124 2.11 -1.77 13.56
CA PRO A 124 1.09 -2.74 13.93
C PRO A 124 -0.29 -2.36 13.39
N TRP A 125 -0.65 -1.08 13.46
CA TRP A 125 -1.95 -0.57 13.01
C TRP A 125 -2.06 -0.55 11.48
N TYR A 126 -0.95 -0.36 10.76
CA TYR A 126 -0.90 -0.54 9.31
C TYR A 126 -1.25 -2.00 8.93
N PHE A 127 -0.59 -3.00 9.52
CA PHE A 127 -0.87 -4.40 9.22
C PHE A 127 -2.24 -4.86 9.74
N LEU A 128 -2.73 -4.31 10.85
CA LEU A 128 -4.10 -4.56 11.34
C LEU A 128 -5.18 -4.04 10.38
N GLN A 129 -4.93 -2.99 9.60
CA GLN A 129 -5.87 -2.59 8.54
C GLN A 129 -5.94 -3.65 7.44
N MET A 130 -4.80 -4.20 7.03
CA MET A 130 -4.74 -5.28 6.04
C MET A 130 -5.44 -6.56 6.53
N SER A 131 -5.18 -6.99 7.78
CA SER A 131 -5.87 -8.14 8.36
C SER A 131 -7.35 -7.90 8.53
N GLY A 132 -7.74 -6.68 8.94
CA GLY A 132 -9.12 -6.29 9.17
C GLY A 132 -9.97 -6.36 7.91
N ARG A 133 -9.44 -5.88 6.78
CA ARG A 133 -10.10 -5.99 5.48
C ARG A 133 -10.29 -7.46 5.08
N GLY A 134 -9.26 -8.29 5.27
CA GLY A 134 -9.34 -9.72 4.99
C GLY A 134 -10.33 -10.48 5.88
N LEU A 135 -10.43 -10.11 7.17
CA LEU A 135 -11.36 -10.68 8.13
C LEU A 135 -12.76 -10.05 8.08
N GLN A 136 -12.96 -9.02 7.25
CA GLN A 136 -14.22 -8.28 7.12
C GLN A 136 -14.74 -7.75 8.47
N VAL A 137 -13.89 -7.09 9.26
CA VAL A 137 -14.22 -6.57 10.60
C VAL A 137 -15.28 -5.44 10.61
N GLY A 138 -15.74 -5.01 9.43
CA GLY A 138 -16.70 -3.93 9.23
C GLY A 138 -16.07 -2.54 9.30
N GLN A 139 -16.79 -1.54 8.75
CA GLN A 139 -16.29 -0.17 8.58
C GLN A 139 -15.91 0.50 9.91
N THR A 140 -16.69 0.29 10.97
CA THR A 140 -16.42 0.89 12.29
C THR A 140 -15.08 0.44 12.88
N VAL A 141 -14.78 -0.87 12.83
CA VAL A 141 -13.52 -1.39 13.38
C VAL A 141 -12.35 -0.98 12.50
N ALA A 142 -12.52 -1.02 11.17
CA ALA A 142 -11.47 -0.61 10.25
C ALA A 142 -11.12 0.88 10.41
N ARG A 143 -12.13 1.76 10.54
CA ARG A 143 -11.94 3.19 10.82
C ARG A 143 -11.15 3.41 12.11
N ARG A 144 -11.48 2.71 13.20
CA ARG A 144 -10.74 2.83 14.47
C ARG A 144 -9.28 2.41 14.36
N ARG A 145 -8.97 1.40 13.52
CA ARG A 145 -7.60 0.96 13.25
C ARG A 145 -6.83 2.01 12.44
N PHE A 146 -7.47 2.60 11.44
CA PHE A 146 -6.91 3.74 10.70
C PHE A 146 -6.65 4.95 11.61
N GLU A 147 -7.64 5.35 12.41
CA GLU A 147 -7.50 6.45 13.39
C GLU A 147 -6.37 6.20 14.38
N ALA A 148 -6.16 4.95 14.80
CA ALA A 148 -5.01 4.60 15.62
C ALA A 148 -3.68 4.79 14.88
N ALA A 149 -3.59 4.43 13.60
CA ALA A 149 -2.38 4.69 12.81
C ALA A 149 -2.10 6.19 12.67
N VAL A 150 -3.10 7.00 12.28
CA VAL A 150 -2.88 8.43 12.01
C VAL A 150 -2.73 9.29 13.27
N ARG A 151 -3.19 8.82 14.45
CA ARG A 151 -2.82 9.46 15.72
C ARG A 151 -1.32 9.45 16.00
N ARG A 152 -0.60 8.44 15.47
CA ARG A 152 0.85 8.27 15.66
C ARG A 152 1.64 8.89 14.51
N HIS A 153 1.15 8.71 13.28
CA HIS A 153 1.75 9.29 12.09
C HIS A 153 0.65 9.86 11.17
N PRO A 154 0.30 11.17 11.32
CA PRO A 154 -0.84 11.79 10.64
C PRO A 154 -0.84 11.69 9.11
N HIS A 155 0.34 11.60 8.48
CA HIS A 155 0.46 11.53 7.02
C HIS A 155 1.05 10.22 6.51
N HIS A 156 0.88 9.12 7.26
CA HIS A 156 1.44 7.82 6.86
C HIS A 156 0.75 7.33 5.59
N LEU A 157 1.47 7.32 4.47
CA LEU A 157 0.91 7.04 3.13
C LEU A 157 0.23 5.66 3.08
N GLY A 158 0.94 4.62 3.53
CA GLY A 158 0.42 3.25 3.52
C GLY A 158 -0.90 3.10 4.29
N ALA A 159 -1.02 3.68 5.49
CA ALA A 159 -2.25 3.65 6.28
C ALA A 159 -3.43 4.32 5.55
N HIS A 160 -3.20 5.48 4.90
CA HIS A 160 -4.24 6.14 4.12
C HIS A 160 -4.67 5.31 2.90
N GLN A 161 -3.72 4.67 2.22
CA GLN A 161 -4.04 3.75 1.12
C GLN A 161 -4.89 2.56 1.59
N GLN A 162 -4.57 1.98 2.75
CA GLN A 162 -5.36 0.88 3.31
C GLN A 162 -6.79 1.32 3.68
N GLN A 163 -6.95 2.52 4.23
CA GLN A 163 -8.25 3.08 4.54
C GLN A 163 -9.06 3.43 3.29
N LEU A 164 -8.41 3.95 2.23
CA LEU A 164 -9.08 4.20 0.95
C LEU A 164 -9.61 2.89 0.36
N GLN A 165 -8.79 1.83 0.33
CA GLN A 165 -9.23 0.49 -0.10
C GLN A 165 -10.42 -0.02 0.70
N GLN A 166 -10.43 0.19 2.01
CA GLN A 166 -11.55 -0.23 2.86
C GLN A 166 -12.87 0.50 2.52
N LEU A 167 -12.81 1.71 1.96
CA LEU A 167 -13.98 2.49 1.56
C LEU A 167 -14.45 2.18 0.14
N CYS A 168 -13.70 1.39 -0.64
CA CYS A 168 -14.19 0.93 -1.93
C CYS A 168 -15.46 0.09 -1.77
N ASP A 169 -16.37 0.17 -2.73
CA ASP A 169 -17.66 -0.55 -2.75
C ASP A 169 -17.49 -2.07 -2.56
N LYS A 170 -16.48 -2.65 -3.23
CA LYS A 170 -16.10 -4.08 -3.11
C LYS A 170 -15.73 -4.54 -1.69
N TRP A 171 -15.54 -3.61 -0.75
CA TRP A 171 -15.26 -3.88 0.67
C TRP A 171 -16.35 -3.36 1.61
N GLY A 172 -17.55 -3.09 1.08
CA GLY A 172 -18.71 -2.60 1.83
C GLY A 172 -18.65 -1.12 2.16
N GLY A 173 -17.92 -0.33 1.38
CA GLY A 173 -17.98 1.14 1.40
C GLY A 173 -18.79 1.67 0.22
N SER A 174 -18.47 2.87 -0.25
CA SER A 174 -19.11 3.50 -1.42
C SER A 174 -18.13 4.42 -2.14
N HIS A 175 -18.33 4.65 -3.44
CA HIS A 175 -17.51 5.58 -4.20
C HIS A 175 -17.59 7.01 -3.63
N GLU A 176 -18.76 7.44 -3.14
CA GLU A 176 -18.94 8.74 -2.50
C GLU A 176 -18.05 8.88 -1.25
N GLU A 177 -18.08 7.92 -0.33
CA GLU A 177 -17.25 7.94 0.87
C GLU A 177 -15.76 7.83 0.56
N MET A 178 -15.39 7.03 -0.45
CA MET A 178 -14.01 6.88 -0.91
C MET A 178 -13.44 8.20 -1.45
N HIS A 179 -14.17 8.87 -2.34
CA HIS A 179 -13.76 10.18 -2.90
C HIS A 179 -13.76 11.27 -1.83
N ALA A 180 -14.76 11.30 -0.95
CA ALA A 180 -14.80 12.24 0.16
C ALA A 180 -13.58 12.08 1.09
N PHE A 181 -13.20 10.83 1.40
CA PHE A 181 -12.00 10.54 2.17
C PHE A 181 -10.71 10.98 1.48
N ALA A 182 -10.56 10.68 0.18
CA ALA A 182 -9.38 11.07 -0.59
C ALA A 182 -9.21 12.61 -0.60
N THR A 183 -10.26 13.34 -0.92
CA THR A 183 -10.25 14.82 -0.93
C THR A 183 -9.97 15.40 0.45
N GLN A 184 -10.58 14.85 1.50
CA GLN A 184 -10.33 15.31 2.88
C GLN A 184 -8.87 15.11 3.29
N ALA A 185 -8.31 13.92 3.02
CA ALA A 185 -6.92 13.60 3.37
C ALA A 185 -5.92 14.52 2.69
N VAL A 186 -6.15 14.86 1.41
CA VAL A 186 -5.33 15.84 0.67
C VAL A 186 -5.47 17.25 1.25
N ARG A 187 -6.69 17.66 1.64
CA ARG A 187 -6.95 18.98 2.22
C ARG A 187 -6.28 19.17 3.58
N GLU A 188 -6.29 18.14 4.41
CA GLU A 188 -5.70 18.17 5.76
C GLU A 188 -4.18 17.99 5.77
N ALA A 189 -3.61 17.44 4.69
CA ALA A 189 -2.17 17.29 4.57
C ALA A 189 -1.46 18.61 4.24
N PRO A 190 -0.20 18.78 4.68
CA PRO A 190 0.70 19.81 4.19
C PRO A 190 0.81 19.77 2.66
N ALA A 191 1.04 20.93 2.05
CA ALA A 191 1.35 20.98 0.63
C ALA A 191 2.64 20.20 0.33
N GLY A 192 2.74 19.58 -0.84
CA GLY A 192 3.82 18.66 -1.19
C GLY A 192 3.69 17.26 -0.56
N SER A 193 2.60 16.98 0.16
CA SER A 193 2.37 15.64 0.73
C SER A 193 2.11 14.59 -0.36
N MET A 194 2.63 13.39 -0.14
CA MET A 194 2.32 12.21 -0.98
C MET A 194 0.84 11.78 -0.92
N LEU A 195 0.05 12.29 0.04
CA LEU A 195 -1.38 11.95 0.15
C LEU A 195 -2.22 12.43 -1.04
N GLY A 196 -1.70 13.32 -1.90
CA GLY A 196 -2.30 13.64 -3.21
C GLY A 196 -2.63 12.40 -4.04
N GLN A 197 -1.83 11.34 -3.90
CA GLN A 197 -2.05 10.06 -4.56
C GLN A 197 -3.45 9.47 -4.33
N LEU A 198 -4.07 9.75 -3.18
CA LEU A 198 -5.36 9.17 -2.82
C LEU A 198 -6.46 9.57 -3.80
N VAL A 199 -6.41 10.79 -4.35
CA VAL A 199 -7.37 11.24 -5.37
C VAL A 199 -7.18 10.44 -6.66
N ALA A 200 -5.93 10.30 -7.12
CA ALA A 200 -5.62 9.47 -8.28
C ALA A 200 -6.05 8.01 -8.09
N LEU A 201 -5.79 7.45 -6.91
CA LEU A 201 -6.19 6.09 -6.59
C LEU A 201 -7.71 5.92 -6.50
N ALA A 202 -8.44 6.89 -5.95
CA ALA A 202 -9.91 6.85 -5.91
C ALA A 202 -10.52 6.82 -7.32
N HIS A 203 -9.99 7.62 -8.24
CA HIS A 203 -10.43 7.59 -9.65
C HIS A 203 -10.09 6.26 -10.33
N ILE A 204 -8.90 5.70 -10.10
CA ILE A 204 -8.50 4.39 -10.64
C ILE A 204 -9.43 3.28 -10.09
N GLU A 205 -9.72 3.28 -8.78
CA GLU A 205 -10.60 2.28 -8.17
C GLU A 205 -12.05 2.39 -8.66
N GLN A 206 -12.55 3.61 -8.89
CA GLN A 206 -13.87 3.78 -9.50
C GLN A 206 -13.87 3.33 -10.96
N TRP A 207 -12.84 3.68 -11.74
CA TRP A 207 -12.68 3.20 -13.12
C TRP A 207 -12.69 1.66 -13.18
N LEU A 208 -11.96 0.98 -12.29
CA LEU A 208 -11.92 -0.48 -12.18
C LEU A 208 -13.27 -1.13 -11.81
N ALA A 209 -14.18 -0.36 -11.19
CA ALA A 209 -15.49 -0.84 -10.78
C ALA A 209 -16.57 -0.66 -11.85
N LEU A 210 -16.28 0.10 -12.91
CA LEU A 210 -17.23 0.40 -13.98
C LEU A 210 -17.09 -0.58 -15.15
N ASP A 211 -18.22 -0.85 -15.81
CA ASP A 211 -18.23 -1.60 -17.06
C ASP A 211 -17.67 -0.76 -18.22
N SER A 212 -17.20 -1.45 -19.26
CA SER A 212 -16.72 -0.80 -20.48
C SER A 212 -17.79 0.13 -21.09
N GLY A 213 -17.40 1.35 -21.39
CA GLY A 213 -18.27 2.43 -21.86
C GLY A 213 -18.61 3.41 -20.73
N ALA A 214 -19.10 2.92 -19.59
CA ALA A 214 -19.35 3.75 -18.41
C ALA A 214 -18.04 4.24 -17.79
N ASP A 215 -16.99 3.42 -17.86
CA ASP A 215 -15.64 3.74 -17.45
C ASP A 215 -15.04 4.93 -18.25
N ALA A 216 -15.22 4.91 -19.57
CA ALA A 216 -14.81 5.97 -20.49
C ALA A 216 -15.66 7.24 -20.34
N GLU A 217 -16.98 7.10 -20.14
CA GLU A 217 -17.87 8.23 -19.84
C GLU A 217 -17.45 8.92 -18.53
N TYR A 218 -17.15 8.13 -17.49
CA TYR A 218 -16.66 8.64 -16.21
C TYR A 218 -15.36 9.42 -16.37
N LEU A 219 -14.33 8.81 -16.97
CA LEU A 219 -13.03 9.46 -17.16
C LEU A 219 -13.08 10.67 -18.09
N GLY A 220 -14.04 10.70 -19.03
CA GLY A 220 -14.27 11.82 -19.93
C GLY A 220 -14.93 13.04 -19.28
N GLN A 221 -15.39 12.94 -18.02
CA GLN A 221 -15.96 14.08 -17.31
C GLN A 221 -14.89 15.13 -17.02
N PRO A 222 -15.08 16.41 -17.40
CA PRO A 222 -14.06 17.46 -17.20
C PRO A 222 -13.62 17.64 -15.74
N GLY A 223 -14.50 17.32 -14.79
CA GLY A 223 -14.20 17.38 -13.35
C GLY A 223 -13.13 16.40 -12.89
N ILE A 224 -12.93 15.27 -13.61
CA ILE A 224 -11.96 14.24 -13.22
C ILE A 224 -10.53 14.71 -13.48
N THR A 225 -10.24 15.17 -14.70
CA THR A 225 -8.91 15.73 -15.03
C THR A 225 -8.61 16.95 -14.16
N ALA A 226 -9.59 17.81 -13.90
CA ALA A 226 -9.42 18.95 -12.99
C ALA A 226 -9.07 18.50 -11.56
N SER A 227 -9.77 17.50 -11.03
CA SER A 227 -9.51 16.96 -9.69
C SER A 227 -8.12 16.30 -9.59
N LEU A 228 -7.71 15.53 -10.60
CA LEU A 228 -6.37 14.95 -10.68
C LEU A 228 -5.28 16.03 -10.75
N THR A 229 -5.52 17.09 -11.52
CA THR A 229 -4.59 18.22 -11.66
C THR A 229 -4.41 18.95 -10.34
N GLU A 230 -5.50 19.32 -9.66
CA GLU A 230 -5.46 19.96 -8.34
C GLU A 230 -4.70 19.09 -7.31
N ALA A 231 -4.96 17.78 -7.31
CA ALA A 231 -4.26 16.84 -6.44
C ALA A 231 -2.77 16.73 -6.74
N ALA A 232 -2.38 16.76 -8.02
CA ALA A 232 -0.99 16.74 -8.45
C ALA A 232 -0.25 18.05 -8.11
N GLU A 233 -0.89 19.21 -8.31
CA GLU A 233 -0.36 20.54 -7.95
C GLU A 233 -0.12 20.70 -6.45
N ARG A 234 -0.98 20.12 -5.61
CA ARG A 234 -0.79 20.09 -4.15
C ARG A 234 0.20 19.01 -3.69
N SER A 235 0.64 18.13 -4.59
CA SER A 235 1.46 16.95 -4.30
C SER A 235 2.70 16.91 -5.18
N ILE A 236 2.78 16.02 -6.17
CA ILE A 236 3.97 15.73 -6.98
C ILE A 236 4.54 16.93 -7.75
N TRP A 237 3.74 17.97 -8.00
CA TRP A 237 4.15 19.19 -8.68
C TRP A 237 4.30 20.39 -7.75
N HIS A 238 4.07 20.20 -6.44
CA HIS A 238 4.34 21.23 -5.45
C HIS A 238 5.84 21.37 -5.21
N GLU A 239 6.32 22.59 -4.95
CA GLU A 239 7.74 22.85 -4.69
C GLU A 239 8.28 22.13 -3.45
N ASP A 240 7.43 21.99 -2.42
CA ASP A 240 7.75 21.26 -1.17
C ASP A 240 7.53 19.75 -1.26
N PHE A 241 7.41 19.16 -2.47
CA PHE A 241 7.15 17.73 -2.59
C PHE A 241 8.24 16.89 -1.90
N ALA A 242 7.82 16.05 -0.95
CA ALA A 242 8.72 15.21 -0.20
C ALA A 242 9.08 13.93 -0.97
N TYR A 243 10.33 13.82 -1.42
CA TYR A 243 10.90 12.63 -2.05
C TYR A 243 11.25 11.53 -1.02
N GLY A 244 10.32 11.26 -0.10
CA GLY A 244 10.43 10.19 0.88
C GLY A 244 10.02 8.82 0.34
N GLN A 245 10.00 7.81 1.21
CA GLN A 245 9.60 6.45 0.87
C GLN A 245 8.26 6.38 0.14
N GLY A 246 8.24 5.73 -1.03
CA GLY A 246 7.04 5.58 -1.86
C GLY A 246 6.78 6.71 -2.87
N TRP A 247 7.62 7.75 -2.95
CA TRP A 247 7.44 8.86 -3.91
C TRP A 247 7.30 8.36 -5.35
N LEU A 248 8.08 7.35 -5.74
CA LEU A 248 8.06 6.80 -7.10
C LEU A 248 6.71 6.10 -7.39
N GLN A 249 6.14 5.42 -6.40
CA GLN A 249 4.81 4.83 -6.50
C GLN A 249 3.75 5.92 -6.71
N VAL A 250 3.87 7.05 -6.03
CA VAL A 250 2.95 8.19 -6.17
C VAL A 250 2.99 8.73 -7.60
N TYR A 251 4.18 8.97 -8.15
CA TYR A 251 4.34 9.39 -9.55
C TYR A 251 3.76 8.37 -10.54
N ASN A 252 4.03 7.07 -10.34
CA ASN A 252 3.47 6.02 -11.18
C ASN A 252 1.94 5.96 -11.10
N THR A 253 1.33 6.27 -9.94
CA THR A 253 -0.13 6.37 -9.79
C THR A 253 -0.72 7.55 -10.54
N PHE A 254 -0.13 8.73 -10.46
CA PHE A 254 -0.58 9.87 -11.27
C PHE A 254 -0.38 9.62 -12.77
N ALA A 255 0.75 9.02 -13.18
CA ALA A 255 1.02 8.68 -14.56
C ALA A 255 -0.05 7.74 -15.13
N MET A 256 -0.44 6.70 -14.38
CA MET A 256 -1.54 5.83 -14.77
C MET A 256 -2.87 6.59 -14.83
N ALA A 257 -3.22 7.38 -13.80
CA ALA A 257 -4.48 8.11 -13.76
C ALA A 257 -4.64 9.09 -14.94
N PHE A 258 -3.63 9.90 -15.25
CA PHE A 258 -3.68 10.79 -16.40
C PHE A 258 -3.71 10.03 -17.74
N SER A 259 -2.99 8.91 -17.85
CA SER A 259 -3.06 8.06 -19.05
C SER A 259 -4.49 7.56 -19.30
N LEU A 260 -5.22 7.19 -18.24
CA LEU A 260 -6.63 6.76 -18.33
C LEU A 260 -7.55 7.90 -18.79
N THR A 261 -7.32 9.14 -18.38
CA THR A 261 -8.12 10.30 -18.85
C THR A 261 -7.87 10.66 -20.32
N GLY A 262 -6.80 10.14 -20.93
CA GLY A 262 -6.39 10.49 -22.29
C GLY A 262 -5.63 11.82 -22.40
N ASP A 263 -5.37 12.51 -21.29
CA ASP A 263 -4.55 13.73 -21.27
C ASP A 263 -3.06 13.39 -21.40
N ARG A 264 -2.57 13.40 -22.63
CA ARG A 264 -1.20 13.00 -22.97
C ARG A 264 -0.15 13.94 -22.40
N ASP A 265 -0.44 15.23 -22.30
CA ASP A 265 0.53 16.22 -21.82
C ASP A 265 0.74 16.07 -20.32
N LEU A 266 -0.34 15.92 -19.54
CA LEU A 266 -0.24 15.68 -18.10
C LEU A 266 0.35 14.30 -17.77
N ALA A 267 -0.01 13.26 -18.54
CA ALA A 267 0.58 11.94 -18.40
C ALA A 267 2.11 11.98 -18.66
N LYS A 268 2.53 12.68 -19.71
CA LYS A 268 3.95 12.87 -20.06
C LYS A 268 4.74 13.51 -18.93
N LEU A 269 4.20 14.58 -18.30
CA LEU A 269 4.85 15.21 -17.14
C LEU A 269 5.07 14.24 -15.99
N CYS A 270 4.11 13.36 -15.72
CA CYS A 270 4.25 12.34 -14.68
C CYS A 270 5.31 11.29 -15.05
N PHE A 271 5.31 10.80 -16.29
CA PHE A 271 6.33 9.85 -16.77
C PHE A 271 7.75 10.41 -16.75
N ASP A 272 7.89 11.71 -16.98
CA ASP A 272 9.18 12.40 -16.87
C ASP A 272 9.70 12.37 -15.44
N GLY A 273 8.81 12.62 -14.48
CA GLY A 273 9.14 12.56 -13.06
C GLY A 273 9.53 11.17 -12.56
N THR A 274 9.10 10.08 -13.22
CA THR A 274 9.55 8.73 -12.83
C THR A 274 10.96 8.40 -13.32
N ASN A 275 11.57 9.21 -14.19
CA ASN A 275 12.86 8.92 -14.82
C ASN A 275 12.95 7.53 -15.47
N GLY A 276 11.83 7.03 -16.01
CA GLY A 276 11.76 5.69 -16.62
C GLY A 276 11.72 4.52 -15.63
N ILE A 277 11.70 4.79 -14.32
CA ILE A 277 11.59 3.75 -13.29
C ILE A 277 10.11 3.41 -13.07
N VAL A 278 9.80 2.12 -13.12
CA VAL A 278 8.44 1.56 -12.98
C VAL A 278 8.30 0.78 -11.68
N THR A 279 7.18 0.98 -11.00
CA THR A 279 6.75 0.19 -9.83
C THR A 279 5.66 -0.82 -10.24
N ALA A 280 5.56 -1.96 -9.55
CA ALA A 280 4.52 -2.95 -9.86
C ALA A 280 3.09 -2.38 -9.71
N PHE A 281 2.85 -1.69 -8.60
CA PHE A 281 1.62 -0.93 -8.39
C PHE A 281 1.79 0.50 -8.94
N PRO A 282 0.80 1.08 -9.64
CA PRO A 282 -0.54 0.54 -9.90
C PRO A 282 -0.67 -0.28 -11.19
N TRP A 283 0.40 -0.41 -11.98
CA TRP A 283 0.35 -1.00 -13.32
C TRP A 283 -0.10 -2.46 -13.35
N ASN A 284 0.02 -3.17 -12.23
CA ASN A 284 -0.55 -4.49 -12.02
C ASN A 284 -2.09 -4.53 -12.14
N TYR A 285 -2.78 -3.40 -12.10
CA TYR A 285 -4.20 -3.30 -12.43
C TYR A 285 -4.50 -3.42 -13.92
N LEU A 286 -3.56 -3.01 -14.79
CA LEU A 286 -3.68 -3.18 -16.24
C LEU A 286 -3.12 -4.54 -16.68
N ASP A 287 -1.96 -4.91 -16.15
CA ASP A 287 -1.32 -6.20 -16.41
C ASP A 287 -0.64 -6.73 -15.15
N ALA A 288 -1.30 -7.68 -14.50
CA ALA A 288 -0.77 -8.31 -13.29
C ALA A 288 0.47 -9.19 -13.56
N ALA A 289 0.66 -9.66 -14.79
CA ALA A 289 1.76 -10.55 -15.17
C ALA A 289 3.01 -9.76 -15.60
N ASP A 290 2.84 -8.66 -16.35
CA ASP A 290 3.91 -7.74 -16.71
C ASP A 290 3.49 -6.26 -16.51
N PRO A 291 3.51 -5.76 -15.26
CA PRO A 291 3.25 -4.35 -14.97
C PRO A 291 4.19 -3.40 -15.73
N ALA A 292 5.40 -3.85 -16.07
CA ALA A 292 6.36 -3.04 -16.81
C ALA A 292 5.97 -2.90 -18.29
N ALA A 293 5.30 -3.90 -18.89
CA ALA A 293 4.73 -3.77 -20.23
C ALA A 293 3.63 -2.70 -20.26
N ALA A 294 2.68 -2.77 -19.31
CA ALA A 294 1.62 -1.77 -19.20
C ALA A 294 2.18 -0.35 -19.02
N TYR A 295 3.20 -0.17 -18.18
CA TYR A 295 3.90 1.12 -18.04
C TYR A 295 4.53 1.57 -19.37
N ARG A 296 5.28 0.70 -20.06
CA ARG A 296 5.96 1.05 -21.32
C ARG A 296 4.97 1.44 -22.41
N GLU A 297 3.85 0.73 -22.52
CA GLU A 297 2.79 1.02 -23.49
C GLU A 297 2.19 2.41 -23.26
N ASN A 298 1.78 2.71 -22.03
CA ASN A 298 1.18 4.00 -21.68
C ASN A 298 2.20 5.15 -21.79
N ARG A 299 3.45 4.93 -21.40
CA ARG A 299 4.54 5.90 -21.57
C ARG A 299 4.76 6.24 -23.05
N SER A 300 4.77 5.22 -23.91
CA SER A 300 4.90 5.40 -25.36
C SER A 300 3.70 6.15 -25.94
N ALA A 301 2.48 5.85 -25.47
CA ALA A 301 1.26 6.54 -25.89
C ALA A 301 1.24 8.04 -25.49
N ALA A 302 1.92 8.39 -24.39
CA ALA A 302 2.16 9.78 -23.96
C ALA A 302 3.33 10.47 -24.71
N GLY A 303 3.95 9.80 -25.68
CA GLY A 303 5.04 10.36 -26.50
C GLY A 303 6.39 10.41 -25.78
N ARG A 304 6.74 9.37 -25.02
CA ARG A 304 8.03 9.20 -24.32
C ARG A 304 8.68 7.86 -24.56
#